data_AF-A0A9W9FSN7-F1
#
_entry.id   AF-A0A9W9FSN7-F1
#
_cell.length_a   1.000
_cell.length_b   1.000
_cell.length_c   1.000
_cell.angle_alpha   90.00
_cell.angle_beta   90.00
_cell.angle_gamma   90.00
#
_symmetry.space_group_name_H-M   'P 1'
#
loop_
_entity.id
_entity.type
_entity.pdbx_description
1 polymer ?
#
loop_
_entity_poly.entity_id
_entity_poly.type
_entity_poly.pdbx_seq_one_letter_code
_entity_poly.pdbx_strand_id
1 'polypeptide(L)'
;MAMSSQPLHNVVNFGSGNLAHTTQAYTPDLAFFDHPSQPAATRSDRIPGCLKPSSKWWSDMPKSHRLFDRVQFKQILSEVNRYMAQSNTRIGFILTDKELVPIRKLAEKGHVEIADSIPWDACGQGEDRPQLTVLLALWYLGMLASDDQQLVMG
;
A
#
# COMPACT_ATOMS: atom_id res chain seq x y z
N MET A 1 -22.48 31.73 3.84
CA MET A 1 -22.09 30.36 3.43
C MET A 1 -21.01 29.90 4.39
N ALA A 2 -21.32 29.00 5.31
CA ALA A 2 -20.30 28.40 6.18
C ALA A 2 -19.52 27.38 5.34
N MET A 3 -18.22 27.60 5.18
CA MET A 3 -17.34 26.55 4.67
C MET A 3 -17.37 25.42 5.71
N SER A 4 -17.96 24.28 5.35
CA SER A 4 -17.80 23.08 6.14
C SER A 4 -16.31 22.78 6.18
N SER A 5 -15.68 22.93 7.33
CA SER A 5 -14.32 22.44 7.57
C SER A 5 -14.35 20.93 7.31
N GLN A 6 -13.84 20.49 6.16
CA GLN A 6 -13.63 19.06 5.93
C GLN A 6 -12.70 18.57 7.04
N PRO A 7 -12.98 17.41 7.65
CA PRO A 7 -12.12 16.87 8.68
C PRO A 7 -10.71 16.65 8.09
N LEU A 8 -9.68 17.02 8.84
CA LEU A 8 -8.28 16.84 8.44
C LEU A 8 -7.94 15.36 8.21
N HIS A 9 -8.66 14.46 8.90
CA HIS A 9 -8.48 13.02 8.81
C HIS A 9 -9.82 12.29 8.73
N ASN A 10 -9.90 11.30 7.85
CA ASN A 10 -11.05 10.43 7.66
C ASN A 10 -10.89 9.12 8.46
N VAL A 11 -12.00 8.55 8.92
CA VAL A 11 -11.97 7.22 9.56
C VAL A 11 -11.73 6.17 8.48
N VAL A 12 -10.61 5.45 8.61
CA VAL A 12 -10.20 4.39 7.69
C VAL A 12 -10.28 3.01 8.35
N ASN A 13 -10.52 1.99 7.53
CA ASN A 13 -10.44 0.58 7.92
C ASN A 13 -9.39 -0.13 7.09
N PHE A 14 -8.86 -1.23 7.62
CA PHE A 14 -7.89 -2.09 6.96
C PHE A 14 -8.45 -3.50 6.84
N GLY A 15 -8.38 -4.09 5.65
CA GLY A 15 -8.91 -5.43 5.42
C GLY A 15 -8.77 -5.87 3.97
N SER A 16 -9.64 -6.79 3.54
CA SER A 16 -9.63 -7.26 2.16
C SER A 16 -9.98 -6.14 1.18
N GLY A 17 -9.27 -6.06 0.05
CA GLY A 17 -9.49 -5.01 -0.94
C GLY A 17 -10.85 -5.09 -1.63
N ASN A 18 -11.55 -6.24 -1.58
CA ASN A 18 -12.92 -6.37 -2.08
C ASN A 18 -13.96 -5.61 -1.25
N LEU A 19 -13.57 -5.10 -0.07
CA LEU A 19 -14.41 -4.25 0.76
C LEU A 19 -14.40 -2.79 0.28
N ALA A 20 -13.46 -2.41 -0.59
CA ALA A 20 -13.43 -1.10 -1.22
C ALA A 20 -14.11 -1.13 -2.60
N HIS A 21 -14.50 0.03 -3.09
CA HIS A 21 -15.07 0.18 -4.43
C HIS A 21 -14.00 -0.10 -5.49
N THR A 22 -14.23 -1.10 -6.33
CA THR A 22 -13.36 -1.42 -7.47
C THR A 22 -14.08 -1.16 -8.78
N THR A 23 -13.65 -0.13 -9.53
CA THR A 23 -14.26 0.28 -10.81
C THR A 23 -13.85 -0.60 -11.98
N GLN A 24 -12.74 -1.33 -11.86
CA GLN A 24 -12.22 -2.23 -12.89
C GLN A 24 -12.08 -3.62 -12.27
N ALA A 25 -12.08 -4.68 -13.09
CA ALA A 25 -12.08 -6.09 -12.68
C ALA A 25 -10.85 -6.56 -11.88
N TYR A 26 -10.07 -5.64 -11.30
CA TYR A 26 -8.88 -5.87 -10.52
C TYR A 26 -9.11 -5.39 -9.08
N THR A 27 -9.18 -6.36 -8.18
CA THR A 27 -9.40 -6.15 -6.76
C THR A 27 -8.08 -6.37 -6.02
N PRO A 28 -7.60 -5.39 -5.22
CA PRO A 28 -6.46 -5.59 -4.35
C PRO A 28 -6.70 -6.71 -3.34
N ASP A 29 -5.64 -7.40 -2.91
CA ASP A 29 -5.77 -8.41 -1.85
C ASP A 29 -6.13 -7.74 -0.52
N LEU A 30 -5.50 -6.60 -0.25
CA LEU A 30 -5.67 -5.77 0.94
C LEU A 30 -5.94 -4.31 0.55
N ALA A 31 -6.60 -3.55 1.41
CA ALA A 31 -6.74 -2.11 1.23
C ALA A 31 -6.94 -1.39 2.56
N PHE A 32 -6.50 -0.13 2.59
CA PHE A 32 -7.07 0.88 3.48
C PHE A 32 -8.22 1.59 2.77
N PHE A 33 -9.39 1.65 3.39
CA PHE A 33 -10.59 2.17 2.74
C PHE A 33 -11.48 2.95 3.70
N ASP A 34 -12.37 3.78 3.14
CA ASP A 34 -13.32 4.59 3.91
C ASP A 34 -14.23 3.76 4.82
N HIS A 35 -14.79 4.36 5.87
CA HIS A 35 -15.61 3.66 6.85
C HIS A 35 -16.72 2.76 6.25
N PRO A 36 -16.95 1.53 6.78
CA PRO A 36 -17.89 0.56 6.23
C PRO A 36 -19.36 0.98 6.25
N SER A 37 -19.72 2.06 6.97
CA SER A 37 -21.06 2.64 6.90
C SER A 37 -21.37 3.29 5.54
N GLN A 38 -20.36 3.58 4.73
CA GLN A 38 -20.56 3.97 3.34
C GLN A 38 -20.89 2.72 2.50
N PRO A 39 -21.82 2.82 1.52
CA PRO A 39 -22.07 1.74 0.57
C PRO A 39 -20.77 1.29 -0.12
N ALA A 40 -20.60 -0.01 -0.33
CA ALA A 40 -19.41 -0.54 -1.00
C ALA A 40 -19.19 0.05 -2.41
N ALA A 41 -20.27 0.49 -3.08
CA ALA A 41 -20.23 1.15 -4.38
C ALA A 41 -19.57 2.55 -4.36
N THR A 42 -19.41 3.17 -3.19
CA THR A 42 -18.83 4.52 -3.06
C THR A 42 -17.65 4.58 -2.09
N ARG A 43 -17.26 3.43 -1.53
CA ARG A 43 -16.23 3.36 -0.49
C ARG A 43 -14.85 3.42 -1.12
N SER A 44 -14.16 4.54 -1.00
CA SER A 44 -12.90 4.75 -1.70
C SER A 44 -11.81 3.80 -1.17
N ASP A 45 -11.11 3.14 -2.08
CA ASP A 45 -9.82 2.53 -1.78
C ASP A 45 -8.77 3.65 -1.71
N ARG A 46 -8.13 3.79 -0.55
CA ARG A 46 -7.18 4.87 -0.28
C ARG A 46 -5.74 4.44 -0.47
N ILE A 47 -5.41 3.23 -0.02
CA ILE A 47 -4.08 2.64 -0.16
C ILE A 47 -4.26 1.14 -0.42
N PRO A 48 -4.11 0.68 -1.68
CA PRO A 48 -4.19 -0.73 -2.03
C PRO A 48 -2.93 -1.48 -1.61
N GLY A 49 -3.13 -2.74 -1.24
CA GLY A 49 -2.09 -3.68 -0.86
C GLY A 49 -2.17 -4.98 -1.65
N CYS A 50 -1.02 -5.60 -1.85
CA CYS A 50 -0.89 -6.91 -2.43
C CYS A 50 -0.33 -7.90 -1.39
N LEU A 51 -0.96 -9.07 -1.25
CA LEU A 51 -0.55 -10.11 -0.33
C LEU A 51 0.02 -11.28 -1.11
N LYS A 52 1.30 -11.60 -0.88
CA LYS A 52 1.95 -12.74 -1.53
C LYS A 52 2.79 -13.53 -0.52
N PRO A 53 2.88 -14.86 -0.64
CA PRO A 53 3.87 -15.60 0.12
C PRO A 53 5.28 -15.24 -0.38
N SER A 54 6.26 -15.31 0.51
CA SER A 54 7.68 -15.06 0.27
C SER A 54 8.30 -16.07 -0.71
N SER A 55 7.62 -17.21 -0.95
CA SER A 55 7.96 -18.16 -2.02
C SER A 55 7.61 -17.65 -3.43
N LYS A 56 6.76 -16.62 -3.55
CA LYS A 56 6.33 -16.02 -4.82
C LYS A 56 6.93 -14.65 -5.08
N TRP A 57 7.27 -13.89 -4.04
CA TRP A 57 7.81 -12.54 -4.17
C TRP A 57 8.65 -12.16 -2.94
N TRP A 58 9.79 -11.52 -3.16
CA TRP A 58 10.59 -10.87 -2.12
C TRP A 58 11.38 -9.69 -2.69
N SER A 59 11.74 -8.73 -1.83
CA SER A 59 12.38 -7.45 -2.19
C SER A 59 13.72 -7.61 -2.92
N ASP A 60 14.48 -8.65 -2.59
CA ASP A 60 15.79 -8.95 -3.21
C ASP A 60 15.71 -9.72 -4.55
N MET A 61 14.52 -10.09 -5.04
CA MET A 61 14.38 -10.74 -6.36
C MET A 61 15.10 -10.03 -7.53
N PRO A 62 15.20 -8.69 -7.60
CA PRO A 62 15.95 -7.99 -8.64
C PRO A 62 17.43 -8.39 -8.71
N LYS A 63 18.01 -8.81 -7.57
CA LYS A 63 19.41 -9.24 -7.43
C LYS A 63 19.60 -10.71 -7.85
N SER A 64 18.52 -11.48 -8.05
CA SER A 64 18.60 -12.88 -8.46
C SER A 64 19.20 -13.04 -9.86
N HIS A 65 20.00 -14.08 -10.04
CA HIS A 65 20.53 -14.48 -11.36
C HIS A 65 19.45 -15.07 -12.26
N ARG A 66 18.33 -15.54 -11.70
CA ARG A 66 17.25 -16.16 -12.47
C ARG A 66 16.42 -15.07 -13.14
N LEU A 67 16.27 -15.16 -14.46
CA LEU A 67 15.39 -14.24 -15.21
C LEU A 67 13.94 -14.31 -14.70
N PHE A 68 13.47 -15.52 -14.35
CA PHE A 68 12.15 -15.74 -13.80
C PHE A 68 11.87 -14.84 -12.57
N ASP A 69 12.75 -14.83 -11.57
CA ASP A 69 12.55 -14.06 -10.34
C ASP A 69 12.46 -12.54 -10.64
N ARG A 70 13.31 -12.03 -11.52
CA ARG A 70 13.30 -10.61 -11.93
C ARG A 70 12.03 -10.23 -12.70
N VAL A 71 11.47 -11.16 -13.48
CA VAL A 71 10.18 -10.98 -14.16
C VAL A 71 9.03 -11.00 -13.15
N GLN A 72 9.01 -11.98 -12.24
CA GLN A 72 7.99 -12.07 -11.18
C GLN A 72 7.97 -10.82 -10.31
N PHE A 73 9.15 -10.29 -9.96
CA PHE A 73 9.27 -9.04 -9.22
C PHE A 73 8.52 -7.90 -9.91
N LYS A 74 8.78 -7.70 -11.22
CA LYS A 74 8.14 -6.65 -12.03
C LYS A 74 6.65 -6.90 -12.23
N GLN A 75 6.20 -8.16 -12.30
CA GLN A 75 4.78 -8.49 -12.43
C GLN A 75 3.99 -8.02 -11.20
N ILE A 76 4.46 -8.33 -9.98
CA ILE A 76 3.77 -7.90 -8.76
C ILE A 76 3.82 -6.37 -8.60
N LEU A 77 4.93 -5.72 -8.96
CA LEU A 77 4.95 -4.25 -8.99
C LEU A 77 3.95 -3.66 -9.98
N SER A 78 3.78 -4.30 -11.14
CA SER A 78 2.80 -3.87 -12.14
C SER A 78 1.35 -4.06 -11.65
N GLU A 79 1.11 -5.10 -10.84
CA GLU A 79 -0.17 -5.35 -10.17
C GLU A 79 -0.48 -4.24 -9.15
N VAL A 80 0.44 -3.93 -8.23
CA VAL A 80 0.26 -2.82 -7.27
C VAL A 80 0.11 -1.48 -7.98
N ASN A 81 0.91 -1.21 -9.02
CA ASN A 81 0.80 0.03 -9.79
C ASN A 81 -0.56 0.16 -10.49
N ARG A 82 -1.15 -0.95 -10.95
CA ARG A 82 -2.51 -0.99 -11.49
C ARG A 82 -3.53 -0.60 -10.42
N TYR A 83 -3.43 -1.19 -9.23
CA TYR A 83 -4.32 -0.86 -8.12
C TYR A 83 -4.22 0.62 -7.75
N MET A 84 -3.00 1.14 -7.59
CA MET A 84 -2.81 2.56 -7.28
C MET A 84 -3.39 3.49 -8.35
N ALA A 85 -3.30 3.10 -9.63
CA ALA A 85 -3.90 3.87 -10.73
C ALA A 85 -5.44 3.82 -10.70
N GLN A 86 -6.04 2.68 -10.38
CA GLN A 86 -7.49 2.53 -10.27
C GLN A 86 -8.06 3.33 -9.09
N SER A 87 -7.36 3.31 -7.96
CA SER A 87 -7.76 3.96 -6.71
C SER A 87 -7.31 5.42 -6.62
N ASN A 88 -6.71 5.95 -7.70
CA ASN A 88 -6.17 7.31 -7.79
C ASN A 88 -5.30 7.71 -6.59
N THR A 89 -4.45 6.79 -6.13
CA THR A 89 -3.56 7.00 -4.99
C THR A 89 -2.10 6.95 -5.40
N ARG A 90 -1.25 7.57 -4.58
CA ARG A 90 0.20 7.55 -4.73
C ARG A 90 0.88 6.43 -3.95
N ILE A 91 0.22 5.85 -2.97
CA ILE A 91 0.85 4.93 -2.03
C ILE A 91 0.17 3.58 -2.16
N GLY A 92 0.98 2.52 -2.20
CA GLY A 92 0.55 1.14 -2.09
C GLY A 92 1.60 0.35 -1.33
N PHE A 93 1.37 -0.95 -1.14
CA PHE A 93 2.35 -1.80 -0.48
C PHE A 93 2.23 -3.25 -0.91
N ILE A 94 3.30 -4.01 -0.67
CA ILE A 94 3.31 -5.47 -0.75
C ILE A 94 3.56 -6.00 0.66
N LEU A 95 2.74 -6.95 1.10
CA LEU A 95 2.92 -7.67 2.35
C LEU A 95 3.17 -9.14 2.06
N THR A 96 4.14 -9.72 2.74
CA THR A 96 4.45 -11.15 2.70
C THR A 96 4.55 -11.72 4.11
N ASP A 97 4.73 -13.04 4.24
CA ASP A 97 5.08 -13.70 5.51
C ASP A 97 6.48 -13.33 6.03
N LYS A 98 7.29 -12.57 5.28
CA LYS A 98 8.64 -12.15 5.70
C LYS A 98 8.85 -10.65 5.82
N GLU A 99 8.12 -9.85 5.05
CA GLU A 99 8.37 -8.41 4.96
C GLU A 99 7.15 -7.61 4.51
N LEU A 100 7.16 -6.32 4.84
CA LEU A 100 6.34 -5.27 4.25
C LEU A 100 7.21 -4.39 3.36
N VAL A 101 6.74 -4.07 2.15
CA VAL A 101 7.43 -3.19 1.22
C VAL A 101 6.48 -2.07 0.76
N PRO A 102 6.62 -0.85 1.31
CA PRO A 102 5.91 0.32 0.82
C PRO A 102 6.33 0.70 -0.61
N ILE A 103 5.36 1.15 -1.41
CA ILE A 103 5.56 1.56 -2.80
C ILE A 103 4.93 2.93 -2.99
N ARG A 104 5.65 3.81 -3.70
CA ARG A 104 5.18 5.14 -4.03
C ARG A 104 5.16 5.36 -5.54
N LYS A 105 4.03 5.75 -6.08
CA LYS A 105 3.88 6.15 -7.48
C LYS A 105 4.55 7.50 -7.72
N LEU A 106 5.33 7.58 -8.79
CA LEU A 106 5.98 8.82 -9.23
C LEU A 106 5.09 9.59 -10.22
N ALA A 107 5.43 10.86 -10.46
CA ALA A 107 4.69 11.71 -11.40
C ALA A 107 4.72 11.15 -12.82
N GLU A 108 5.83 10.51 -13.21
CA GLU A 108 5.97 9.87 -14.50
C GLU A 108 5.13 8.59 -14.58
N LYS A 109 4.31 8.48 -15.62
CA LYS A 109 3.38 7.35 -15.81
C LYS A 109 4.15 6.03 -15.80
N GLY A 110 3.69 5.09 -14.98
CA GLY A 110 4.26 3.74 -14.90
C GLY A 110 5.47 3.61 -13.98
N HIS A 111 6.03 4.72 -13.48
CA HIS A 111 7.18 4.69 -12.59
C HIS A 111 6.77 4.63 -11.12
N VAL A 112 7.46 3.79 -10.37
CA VAL A 112 7.26 3.62 -8.93
C VAL A 112 8.61 3.63 -8.22
N GLU A 113 8.62 4.19 -7.03
CA GLU A 113 9.70 4.06 -6.05
C GLU A 113 9.33 2.96 -5.06
N ILE A 114 10.33 2.19 -4.65
CA ILE A 114 10.19 1.05 -3.73
C ILE A 114 11.03 1.40 -2.51
N ALA A 115 10.40 1.43 -1.34
CA ALA A 115 11.11 1.67 -0.09
C ALA A 115 11.91 0.42 0.34
N ASP A 116 12.85 0.62 1.26
CA ASP A 116 13.53 -0.50 1.92
C ASP A 116 12.50 -1.43 2.59
N SER A 117 12.75 -2.73 2.54
CA SER A 117 11.84 -3.69 3.13
C SER A 117 11.92 -3.68 4.64
N ILE A 118 10.75 -3.88 5.27
CA ILE A 118 10.59 -3.94 6.71
C ILE A 118 10.32 -5.40 7.07
N PRO A 119 11.31 -6.13 7.63
CA PRO A 119 11.12 -7.55 7.92
C PRO A 119 10.28 -7.74 9.18
N TRP A 120 9.59 -8.88 9.29
CA TRP A 120 8.74 -9.20 10.46
C TRP A 120 9.51 -9.35 11.77
N ASP A 121 10.78 -9.73 11.70
CA ASP A 121 11.68 -9.87 12.84
C ASP A 121 12.43 -8.56 13.18
N ALA A 122 12.12 -7.45 12.50
CA ALA A 122 12.65 -6.13 12.84
C ALA A 122 12.32 -5.78 14.30
N CYS A 123 13.37 -5.46 15.07
CA CYS A 123 13.23 -5.03 16.44
C CYS A 123 14.31 -3.98 16.78
N GLY A 124 13.90 -2.96 17.55
CA GLY A 124 14.82 -1.94 18.03
C GLY A 124 15.89 -2.54 18.95
N GLN A 125 17.14 -2.13 18.76
CA GLN A 125 18.27 -2.57 19.59
C GLN A 125 18.50 -1.51 20.68
N GLY A 126 17.55 -1.40 21.62
CA GLY A 126 17.55 -0.37 22.66
C GLY A 126 17.04 0.99 22.19
N GLU A 127 17.04 1.98 23.09
CA GLU A 127 16.47 3.32 22.86
C GLU A 127 17.22 4.10 21.76
N ASP A 128 18.53 3.90 21.62
CA ASP A 128 19.38 4.62 20.65
C ASP A 128 19.32 4.07 19.22
N ARG A 129 18.66 2.92 19.02
CA ARG A 129 18.57 2.25 17.72
C ARG A 129 17.15 1.77 17.46
N PRO A 130 16.17 2.69 17.37
CA PRO A 130 14.81 2.32 17.03
C PRO A 130 14.78 1.73 15.62
N GLN A 131 13.90 0.74 15.42
CA GLN A 131 13.64 0.17 14.11
C GLN A 131 12.13 0.21 13.84
N LEU A 132 11.78 0.53 12.59
CA LEU A 132 10.41 0.44 12.13
C LEU A 132 10.00 -1.03 12.06
N THR A 133 8.85 -1.37 12.64
CA THR A 133 8.29 -2.72 12.59
C THR A 133 7.14 -2.77 11.59
N VAL A 134 6.80 -3.96 11.10
CA VAL A 134 5.69 -4.13 10.14
C VAL A 134 4.37 -3.57 10.69
N LEU A 135 4.04 -3.83 11.96
CA LEU A 135 2.80 -3.35 12.56
C LEU A 135 2.76 -1.83 12.70
N LEU A 136 3.88 -1.22 13.10
CA LEU A 136 3.97 0.24 13.20
C LEU A 136 3.90 0.90 11.81
N ALA A 137 4.51 0.29 10.80
CA ALA A 137 4.43 0.76 9.43
C ALA A 137 3.02 0.64 8.84
N LEU A 138 2.31 -0.47 9.09
CA LEU A 138 0.90 -0.62 8.70
C LEU A 138 0.01 0.42 9.39
N TRP A 139 0.23 0.68 10.68
CA TRP A 139 -0.47 1.75 11.38
C TRP A 139 -0.21 3.12 10.76
N TYR A 140 1.05 3.42 10.42
CA TYR A 140 1.43 4.67 9.78
C TYR A 140 0.83 4.81 8.36
N LEU A 141 0.76 3.73 7.58
CA LEU A 141 0.03 3.70 6.31
C LEU A 141 -1.45 4.03 6.52
N GLY A 142 -2.07 3.55 7.60
CA GLY A 142 -3.42 3.93 7.99
C GLY A 142 -3.55 5.44 8.29
N MET A 143 -2.58 6.02 8.97
CA MET A 143 -2.53 7.48 9.20
C MET A 143 -2.42 8.25 7.88
N LEU A 144 -1.58 7.81 6.95
CA LEU A 144 -1.48 8.42 5.61
C LEU A 144 -2.77 8.25 4.82
N ALA A 145 -3.42 7.08 4.90
CA ALA A 145 -4.71 6.85 4.28
C ALA A 145 -5.80 7.77 4.85
N SER A 146 -5.72 8.14 6.13
CA SER A 146 -6.70 9.04 6.72
C SER A 146 -6.60 10.48 6.20
N ASP A 147 -5.45 10.91 5.67
CA ASP A 147 -5.19 12.27 5.21
C ASP A 147 -5.35 12.40 3.68
N ASP A 148 -6.35 13.17 3.24
CA ASP A 148 -6.64 13.38 1.81
C ASP A 148 -5.49 14.08 1.06
N GLN A 149 -4.65 14.87 1.74
CA GLN A 149 -3.55 15.61 1.09
C GLN A 149 -2.36 14.72 0.71
N GLN A 150 -2.20 13.58 1.40
CA GLN A 150 -1.07 12.66 1.17
C GLN A 150 -1.32 11.71 -0.02
N LEU A 151 -2.56 11.63 -0.52
CA LEU A 151 -2.98 10.62 -1.49
C LEU A 151 -2.96 11.09 -2.96
N VAL A 152 -3.02 12.41 -3.22
CA VAL A 152 -3.31 12.94 -4.58
C VAL A 152 -2.11 13.62 -5.25
N MET A 153 -2.02 13.53 -6.59
CA MET A 153 -1.15 14.39 -7.39
C MET A 153 -1.72 15.81 -7.44
N GLY A 154 -0.98 16.79 -6.89
CA GLY A 154 -1.26 18.21 -7.14
C GLY A 154 -0.95 18.60 -8.58
#